data_AF-A0A924Q4K3-F1
#
_entry.id   AF-A0A924Q4K3-F1
#
_cell.length_a   1.000
_cell.length_b   1.000
_cell.length_c   1.000
_cell.angle_alpha   90.00
_cell.angle_beta   90.00
_cell.angle_gamma   90.00
#
_symmetry.space_group_name_H-M   'P 1'
#
loop_
_entity.id
_entity.type
_entity.pdbx_description
1 polymer ?
#
loop_
_entity_poly.entity_id
_entity_poly.type
_entity_poly.pdbx_seq_one_letter_code
_entity_poly.pdbx_strand_id
1 'polypeptide(L)'
;MPMYSGMQPFSAQSAADILDPDSYYNTFPYYESLNGQLGTKEIFSAYLNITKPMLIIAGSDDEAASTAGGAEAALHLLKKYTNPIVTAKCAYSIVPEADHSFHGAEDEFAVKVASWLK
;
A
#
# COMPACT_ATOMS: atom_id res chain seq x y z
N MET A 1 11.41 -12.66 -27.20
CA MET A 1 10.15 -12.14 -26.63
C MET A 1 9.03 -12.42 -27.63
N PRO A 2 7.86 -12.94 -27.22
CA PRO A 2 6.79 -13.18 -28.17
C PRO A 2 6.22 -11.83 -28.62
N MET A 3 6.33 -11.55 -29.92
CA MET A 3 5.94 -10.30 -30.59
C MET A 3 4.41 -10.10 -30.71
N TYR A 4 3.59 -10.97 -30.12
CA TYR A 4 2.16 -11.08 -30.44
C TYR A 4 1.19 -10.98 -29.27
N SER A 5 1.65 -10.78 -28.02
CA SER A 5 0.71 -10.74 -26.89
C SER A 5 0.04 -9.38 -26.66
N GLY A 6 0.44 -8.31 -27.35
CA GLY A 6 -0.09 -6.95 -27.11
C GLY A 6 0.16 -6.42 -25.69
N MET A 7 0.84 -7.19 -24.83
CA MET A 7 1.28 -6.74 -23.53
C MET A 7 2.58 -5.97 -23.72
N GLN A 8 2.70 -4.84 -23.01
CA GLN A 8 3.97 -4.17 -22.76
C GLN A 8 5.06 -5.22 -22.44
N PRO A 9 6.36 -4.97 -22.75
CA PRO A 9 7.40 -5.96 -22.48
C PRO A 9 7.34 -6.40 -21.01
N PHE A 10 6.78 -7.60 -20.82
CA PHE A 10 6.51 -8.17 -19.52
C PHE A 10 7.48 -9.34 -19.36
N SER A 11 8.33 -9.28 -18.34
CA SER A 11 9.31 -10.33 -18.15
C SER A 11 8.59 -11.63 -17.73
N ALA A 12 9.13 -12.78 -18.14
CA ALA A 12 8.59 -14.07 -17.69
C ALA A 12 8.62 -14.20 -16.15
N GLN A 13 9.61 -13.57 -15.51
CA GLN A 13 9.69 -13.48 -14.05
C GLN A 13 8.51 -12.69 -13.48
N SER A 14 8.22 -11.51 -14.02
CA SER A 14 7.07 -10.70 -13.59
C SER A 14 5.74 -11.43 -13.80
N ALA A 15 5.60 -12.22 -14.86
CA ALA A 15 4.42 -13.06 -15.07
C ALA A 15 4.30 -14.14 -14.01
N ALA A 16 5.38 -14.87 -13.73
CA ALA A 16 5.40 -15.88 -12.68
C ALA A 16 5.08 -15.28 -11.31
N ASP A 17 5.64 -14.10 -11.00
CA ASP A 17 5.44 -13.41 -9.72
C ASP A 17 4.00 -12.93 -9.51
N ILE A 18 3.25 -12.61 -10.57
CA ILE A 18 1.83 -12.25 -10.47
C ILE A 18 0.92 -13.48 -10.42
N LEU A 19 1.27 -14.53 -11.16
CA LEU A 19 0.43 -15.72 -11.31
C LEU A 19 0.55 -16.71 -10.15
N ASP A 20 1.67 -16.68 -9.43
CA ASP A 20 1.88 -17.50 -8.23
C ASP A 20 1.56 -16.67 -6.97
N PRO A 21 0.40 -16.89 -6.32
CA PRO A 21 -0.01 -16.14 -5.13
C PRO A 21 0.89 -16.41 -3.91
N ASP A 22 1.75 -17.43 -3.98
CA ASP A 22 2.73 -17.75 -2.94
C ASP A 22 4.18 -17.39 -3.35
N SER A 23 4.39 -16.73 -4.51
CA SER A 23 5.71 -16.21 -4.91
C SER A 23 6.09 -14.94 -4.13
N TYR A 24 7.35 -14.50 -4.22
CA TYR A 24 7.92 -13.38 -3.47
C TYR A 24 7.17 -12.06 -3.65
N TYR A 25 6.49 -11.86 -4.78
CA TYR A 25 5.58 -10.74 -4.95
C TYR A 25 4.27 -11.10 -4.26
N ASN A 26 3.90 -10.36 -3.21
CA ASN A 26 2.61 -10.55 -2.57
C ASN A 26 1.52 -10.23 -3.60
N THR A 27 0.67 -11.21 -3.91
CA THR A 27 -0.59 -10.94 -4.59
C THR A 27 -1.36 -9.89 -3.78
N PHE A 28 -1.61 -8.77 -4.44
CA PHE A 28 -2.43 -7.61 -4.05
C PHE A 28 -3.05 -7.69 -2.64
N PRO A 29 -2.30 -7.39 -1.55
CA PRO A 29 -2.77 -7.63 -0.18
C PRO A 29 -4.03 -6.84 0.17
N TYR A 30 -4.19 -5.65 -0.40
CA TYR A 30 -5.41 -4.86 -0.29
C TYR A 30 -6.62 -5.58 -0.91
N TYR A 31 -6.46 -6.13 -2.12
CA TYR A 31 -7.53 -6.85 -2.81
C TYR A 31 -7.91 -8.13 -2.05
N GLU A 32 -6.94 -8.94 -1.65
CA GLU A 32 -7.18 -10.19 -0.92
C GLU A 32 -7.81 -9.95 0.46
N SER A 33 -7.43 -8.86 1.14
CA SER A 33 -8.04 -8.49 2.42
C SER A 33 -9.54 -8.18 2.36
N LEU A 34 -10.04 -7.83 1.16
CA LEU A 34 -11.44 -7.47 0.92
C LEU A 34 -12.23 -8.57 0.22
N ASN A 35 -11.57 -9.39 -0.62
CA ASN A 35 -12.24 -10.33 -1.52
C ASN A 35 -11.93 -11.82 -1.22
N GLY A 36 -11.09 -12.08 -0.22
CA GLY A 36 -10.63 -13.43 0.13
C GLY A 36 -9.23 -13.71 -0.42
N GLN A 37 -8.54 -14.60 0.28
CA GLN A 37 -7.14 -14.93 0.05
C GLN A 37 -6.98 -15.98 -1.06
N LEU A 38 -6.09 -15.75 -2.01
CA LEU A 38 -5.81 -16.70 -3.08
C LEU A 38 -4.63 -17.63 -2.74
N GLY A 39 -3.63 -17.10 -2.02
CA GLY A 39 -2.46 -17.85 -1.56
C GLY A 39 -2.57 -18.34 -0.12
N THR A 40 -1.46 -18.83 0.42
CA THR A 40 -1.33 -19.31 1.81
C THR A 40 -0.59 -18.33 2.72
N LYS A 41 0.06 -17.31 2.15
CA LYS A 41 0.79 -16.29 2.90
C LYS A 41 -0.09 -15.45 3.80
N GLU A 42 0.42 -15.06 4.96
CA GLU A 42 -0.27 -14.08 5.80
C GLU A 42 -0.39 -12.73 5.06
N ILE A 43 -1.63 -12.24 4.96
CA ILE A 43 -1.94 -10.94 4.35
C ILE A 43 -1.18 -9.85 5.10
N PHE A 44 -0.53 -8.95 4.36
CA PHE A 44 0.33 -7.89 4.91
C PHE A 44 1.55 -8.39 5.71
N SER A 45 1.98 -9.65 5.58
CA SER A 45 3.14 -10.21 6.31
C SER A 45 4.38 -9.31 6.31
N ALA A 46 4.77 -8.74 5.16
CA ALA A 46 5.92 -7.83 5.07
C ALA A 46 5.73 -6.56 5.91
N TYR A 47 4.52 -5.98 5.90
CA TYR A 47 4.17 -4.79 6.67
C TYR A 47 4.03 -5.09 8.17
N LEU A 48 3.42 -6.22 8.54
CA LEU A 48 3.32 -6.72 9.91
C LEU A 48 4.70 -6.96 10.57
N ASN A 49 5.72 -7.27 9.78
CA ASN A 49 7.07 -7.49 10.29
C ASN A 49 7.86 -6.18 10.53
N ILE A 50 7.29 -5.00 10.24
CA ILE A 50 7.96 -3.73 10.53
C ILE A 50 7.88 -3.43 12.04
N THR A 51 9.05 -3.35 12.68
CA THR A 51 9.18 -3.09 14.13
C THR A 51 9.72 -1.69 14.43
N LYS A 52 9.67 -0.77 13.47
CA LYS A 52 10.06 0.63 13.65
C LYS A 52 8.81 1.51 13.62
N PRO A 53 8.78 2.65 14.35
CA PRO A 53 7.74 3.65 14.20
C PRO A 53 7.60 4.09 12.75
N MET A 54 6.37 4.29 12.28
CA MET A 54 6.06 4.69 10.91
C MET A 54 5.10 5.88 10.90
N LEU A 55 5.29 6.76 9.92
CA LEU A 55 4.27 7.69 9.48
C LEU A 55 3.75 7.20 8.13
N ILE A 56 2.44 6.97 8.04
CA ILE A 56 1.77 6.67 6.78
C ILE A 56 0.87 7.84 6.42
N ILE A 57 1.06 8.39 5.23
CA ILE A 57 0.27 9.50 4.68
C ILE A 57 -0.32 9.04 3.36
N ALA A 58 -1.59 9.35 3.13
CA ALA A 58 -2.24 9.18 1.83
C ALA A 58 -2.99 10.47 1.45
N GLY A 59 -3.10 10.74 0.15
CA GLY A 59 -3.97 11.80 -0.35
C GLY A 59 -5.43 11.33 -0.37
N SER A 60 -6.39 12.20 -0.03
CA SER A 60 -7.81 11.80 0.01
C SER A 60 -8.34 11.37 -1.35
N ASP A 61 -7.78 11.92 -2.43
CA ASP A 61 -8.24 11.79 -3.80
C ASP A 61 -7.30 10.88 -4.61
N ASP A 62 -6.46 10.09 -3.94
CA ASP A 62 -5.55 9.13 -4.55
C ASP A 62 -6.33 8.09 -5.37
N GLU A 63 -6.22 8.21 -6.69
CA GLU A 63 -6.89 7.37 -7.67
C GLU A 63 -6.29 5.96 -7.77
N ALA A 64 -5.06 5.77 -7.27
CA ALA A 64 -4.39 4.48 -7.21
C ALA A 64 -4.81 3.66 -5.98
N ALA A 65 -5.53 4.26 -5.02
CA ALA A 65 -6.10 3.55 -3.88
C ALA A 65 -7.26 2.63 -4.31
N SER A 66 -6.92 1.41 -4.70
CA SER A 66 -7.86 0.41 -5.25
C SER A 66 -8.78 -0.26 -4.21
N THR A 67 -8.92 0.33 -3.01
CA THR A 67 -9.81 -0.17 -1.95
C THR A 67 -11.19 0.47 -2.06
N ALA A 68 -12.27 -0.30 -1.84
CA ALA A 68 -13.61 0.27 -1.74
C ALA A 68 -13.65 1.24 -0.53
N GLY A 69 -13.73 2.54 -0.81
CA GLY A 69 -13.56 3.62 0.20
C GLY A 69 -12.23 4.39 0.08
N GLY A 70 -11.45 4.17 -0.98
CA GLY A 70 -10.28 4.98 -1.33
C GLY A 70 -9.18 4.96 -0.28
N ALA A 71 -8.42 6.06 -0.20
CA ALA A 71 -7.27 6.20 0.68
C ALA A 71 -7.58 6.00 2.17
N GLU A 72 -8.78 6.39 2.63
CA GLU A 72 -9.19 6.19 4.03
C GLU A 72 -9.32 4.70 4.36
N ALA A 73 -9.97 3.93 3.48
CA ALA A 73 -10.10 2.49 3.66
C ALA A 73 -8.73 1.79 3.62
N ALA A 74 -7.83 2.23 2.74
CA ALA A 74 -6.46 1.72 2.67
C ALA A 74 -5.69 1.99 3.98
N LEU A 75 -5.75 3.22 4.51
CA LEU A 75 -5.14 3.58 5.79
C LEU A 75 -5.74 2.81 6.96
N HIS A 76 -7.05 2.57 6.96
CA HIS A 76 -7.71 1.77 7.98
C HIS A 76 -7.20 0.32 7.98
N LEU A 77 -7.05 -0.28 6.80
CA LEU A 77 -6.46 -1.61 6.65
C LEU A 77 -5.01 -1.63 7.17
N LEU A 78 -4.19 -0.66 6.76
CA LEU A 78 -2.81 -0.58 7.26
C LEU A 78 -2.77 -0.44 8.78
N LYS A 79 -3.61 0.40 9.38
CA LYS A 79 -3.69 0.55 10.83
C LYS A 79 -4.08 -0.75 11.52
N LYS A 80 -5.04 -1.51 10.96
CA LYS A 80 -5.45 -2.84 11.45
C LYS A 80 -4.30 -3.84 11.43
N TYR A 81 -3.50 -3.85 10.36
CA TYR A 81 -2.38 -4.78 10.17
C TYR A 81 -1.03 -4.23 10.64
N THR A 82 -1.02 -3.17 11.45
CA THR A 82 0.24 -2.67 12.01
C THR A 82 0.67 -3.53 13.19
N ASN A 83 1.96 -3.82 13.23
CA ASN A 83 2.55 -4.61 14.30
C ASN A 83 2.22 -4.03 15.68
N PRO A 84 1.54 -4.78 16.57
CA PRO A 84 1.11 -4.29 17.88
C PRO A 84 2.22 -3.69 18.74
N ILE A 85 3.48 -4.13 18.55
CA ILE A 85 4.64 -3.63 19.30
C ILE A 85 4.92 -2.15 18.99
N VAL A 86 4.64 -1.70 17.76
CA VAL A 86 4.90 -0.32 17.32
C VAL A 86 3.65 0.49 17.02
N THR A 87 2.45 -0.10 17.00
CA THR A 87 1.19 0.59 16.67
C THR A 87 1.01 1.91 17.43
N ALA A 88 1.32 1.95 18.73
CA ALA A 88 1.19 3.15 19.55
C ALA A 88 2.17 4.29 19.20
N LYS A 89 3.21 3.99 18.41
CA LYS A 89 4.23 4.94 17.95
C LYS A 89 4.06 5.30 16.47
N CYS A 90 3.10 4.68 15.77
CA CYS A 90 2.82 4.97 14.38
C CYS A 90 1.79 6.10 14.26
N ALA A 91 1.91 6.87 13.19
CA ALA A 91 0.97 7.93 12.82
C ALA A 91 0.37 7.64 11.44
N TYR A 92 -0.88 8.05 11.26
CA TYR A 92 -1.67 7.84 10.04
C TYR A 92 -2.33 9.18 9.72
N SER A 93 -2.19 9.65 8.49
CA SER A 93 -2.81 10.91 8.08
C SER A 93 -3.36 10.83 6.67
N ILE A 94 -4.49 11.50 6.48
CA ILE A 94 -4.96 11.92 5.17
C ILE A 94 -4.48 13.36 4.93
N VAL A 95 -4.13 13.67 3.68
CA VAL A 95 -4.00 15.04 3.16
C VAL A 95 -5.25 15.31 2.31
N PRO A 96 -6.11 16.28 2.68
CA PRO A 96 -7.32 16.59 1.90
C PRO A 96 -6.98 17.09 0.50
N GLU A 97 -7.83 16.76 -0.48
CA GLU A 97 -7.75 17.22 -1.88
C GLU A 97 -6.43 16.85 -2.60
N ALA A 98 -5.68 15.91 -2.03
CA ALA A 98 -4.41 15.45 -2.59
C ALA A 98 -4.60 14.15 -3.39
N ASP A 99 -3.98 14.11 -4.56
CA ASP A 99 -3.89 12.93 -5.42
C ASP A 99 -2.77 11.98 -4.98
N HIS A 100 -2.50 10.93 -5.77
CA HIS A 100 -1.44 9.95 -5.51
C HIS A 100 -0.04 10.58 -5.37
N SER A 101 0.19 11.74 -5.99
CA SER A 101 1.48 12.44 -6.00
C SER A 101 1.51 13.67 -5.10
N PHE A 102 0.41 13.95 -4.39
CA PHE A 102 0.20 15.14 -3.56
C PHE A 102 0.32 16.47 -4.31
N HIS A 103 -0.03 16.52 -5.60
CA HIS A 103 0.09 17.75 -6.40
C HIS A 103 -0.74 18.89 -5.79
N GLY A 104 -0.10 20.05 -5.59
CA GLY A 104 -0.73 21.23 -4.99
C GLY A 104 -0.92 21.16 -3.47
N ALA A 105 -0.58 20.02 -2.84
CA ALA A 105 -0.66 19.79 -1.41
C ALA A 105 0.71 19.41 -0.80
N GLU A 106 1.81 19.68 -1.52
CA GLU A 106 3.17 19.30 -1.15
C GLU A 106 3.60 19.95 0.16
N ASP A 107 3.20 21.20 0.39
CA ASP A 107 3.49 21.94 1.63
C ASP A 107 2.82 21.28 2.84
N GLU A 108 1.55 20.86 2.70
CA GLU A 108 0.85 20.17 3.78
C GLU A 108 1.50 18.81 4.07
N PHE A 109 1.80 18.04 3.01
CA PHE A 109 2.55 16.79 3.13
C PHE A 109 3.89 17.01 3.87
N ALA A 110 4.67 18.02 3.46
CA ALA A 110 5.96 18.33 4.05
C ALA A 110 5.84 18.73 5.53
N VAL A 111 4.82 19.52 5.90
CA VAL A 111 4.55 19.88 7.30
C VAL A 111 4.25 18.64 8.15
N LYS A 112 3.45 17.69 7.64
CA LYS A 112 3.15 16.43 8.35
C LYS A 112 4.40 15.59 8.59
N VAL A 113 5.24 15.44 7.57
CA VAL A 113 6.52 14.72 7.66
C VAL A 113 7.46 15.40 8.66
N ALA A 114 7.67 16.71 8.50
CA ALA A 114 8.58 17.48 9.35
C ALA A 114 8.13 17.50 10.81
N SER A 115 6.81 17.53 11.07
CA SER A 115 6.26 17.49 12.43
C SER A 115 6.44 16.13 13.10
N TRP A 116 6.40 15.03 12.34
CA TRP A 116 6.60 13.68 12.88
C TRP A 116 8.06 13.38 13.22
N LEU A 117 9.01 14.00 12.52
CA LEU A 117 10.45 13.81 12.75
C LEU A 117 11.00 14.57 13.96
N LYS A 118 10.22 15.47 14.56
CA LYS A 118 10.60 16.24 15.76
C LYS A 118 10.39 15.42 17.03
#